data_AF-A0A9N9WFF0-F1
#
_entry.id   AF-A0A9N9WFF0-F1
#
_cell.length_a   1.000
_cell.length_b   1.000
_cell.length_c   1.000
_cell.angle_alpha   90.00
_cell.angle_beta   90.00
_cell.angle_gamma   90.00
#
_symmetry.space_group_name_H-M   'P 1'
#
loop_
_entity.id
_entity.type
_entity.pdbx_description
1 polymer ?
#
loop_
_entity_poly.entity_id
_entity_poly.type
_entity_poly.pdbx_seq_one_letter_code
_entity_poly.pdbx_strand_id
1 'polypeptide(L)'
;MLKNPPIINNNDKFFFLKKGVYTFILIFFQTTGDNNTTYSYDAHFWLGSKTTQDKKGSAAILTVTLDDMLGGRAVHHREVQGHESSRFLGYFQPAIRYLEGGTESGFNQVETNAGAEKRLLKLTGSANMRIEEVPAEASSLTKNHCFILEVDHDIFVLMPEGAKATQRRKIISVANTLRDDYHNGRATIEIIDEFSSDDDFNLFFEALGSGSKDELAEDDSTTTYNREDVSAVFLYRVLLGDELDLVSLSKPYRQSSLSTSEVYILDTPCSGVYIWLGKEVDDEVKKNYNETVQKYFDAKGYPDWVQVTRVVEGIECSNFKQYFHNWDTVSAGTKSKVSESDAGYFSGDAEESEAAAKLIGKSASARGFMPDNGGGTLAVTRIAGEQEDLTEAFQSGVSILYQTEAYVFKYQYPDANGDDAYVLYYWIGAEASSEDKAAAKELVSEMEKEIEGDVTVVKVPQGKESKHFLNIFKGHLAILFGGKNSDYTPVNSTDTYEENNVRLFRVEGTELEVDMRAVQVKEDANVLEDDDVFVLETKDTVYVWNGKESQTSEQEAALKFVETVVKEKEIVTVNQGDEPDEFWEILGEKLI
;
A
#
# COMPACT_ATOMS: atom_id res chain seq x y z
N MET A 1 36.50 -6.10 -22.53
CA MET A 1 36.26 -7.25 -21.63
C MET A 1 35.89 -6.72 -20.26
N LEU A 2 34.59 -6.61 -19.96
CA LEU A 2 34.12 -6.28 -18.62
C LEU A 2 34.41 -7.50 -17.73
N LYS A 3 35.29 -7.32 -16.73
CA LYS A 3 35.50 -8.33 -15.68
C LYS A 3 34.17 -8.50 -14.94
N ASN A 4 33.77 -9.75 -14.67
CA ASN A 4 32.62 -10.06 -13.83
C ASN A 4 32.68 -9.24 -12.53
N PRO A 5 31.56 -8.63 -12.08
CA PRO A 5 31.55 -7.95 -10.80
C PRO A 5 31.90 -8.95 -9.68
N PRO A 6 32.67 -8.54 -8.65
CA PRO A 6 32.97 -9.40 -7.53
C PRO A 6 31.66 -9.79 -6.82
N ILE A 7 31.48 -11.10 -6.61
CA ILE A 7 30.37 -11.63 -5.81
C ILE A 7 30.63 -11.27 -4.35
N ILE A 8 29.73 -10.49 -3.75
CA ILE A 8 29.72 -10.27 -2.30
C ILE A 8 29.21 -11.57 -1.66
N ASN A 9 29.99 -12.14 -0.74
CA ASN A 9 29.77 -13.48 -0.21
C ASN A 9 28.52 -13.55 0.68
N ASN A 10 27.71 -14.61 0.54
CA ASN A 10 26.43 -14.81 1.23
C ASN A 10 26.51 -14.96 2.77
N ASN A 11 27.70 -14.95 3.36
CA ASN A 11 27.90 -15.17 4.80
C ASN A 11 27.99 -13.90 5.64
N ASP A 12 28.14 -12.72 5.02
CA ASP A 12 28.07 -11.45 5.74
C ASP A 12 26.59 -11.06 5.84
N LYS A 13 25.98 -11.26 7.01
CA LYS A 13 24.55 -10.94 7.24
C LYS A 13 24.24 -9.44 7.18
N PHE A 14 25.26 -8.60 6.98
CA PHE A 14 25.13 -7.23 6.50
C PHE A 14 25.58 -7.15 5.04
N PHE A 15 24.66 -6.78 4.15
CA PHE A 15 25.06 -6.28 2.84
C PHE A 15 25.61 -4.87 3.00
N PHE A 16 26.91 -4.73 2.82
CA PHE A 16 27.57 -3.45 2.83
C PHE A 16 27.42 -2.74 1.51
N LEU A 17 27.02 -1.48 1.56
CA LEU A 17 27.10 -0.59 0.42
C LEU A 17 28.32 0.32 0.60
N LYS A 18 29.32 0.16 -0.28
CA LYS A 18 30.60 0.84 -0.19
C LYS A 18 30.56 2.24 -0.84
N LYS A 19 30.74 3.30 -0.03
CA LYS A 19 30.97 4.70 -0.39
C LYS A 19 32.36 4.86 -1.03
N GLY A 20 32.49 4.62 -2.32
CA GLY A 20 33.76 4.80 -3.00
C GLY A 20 33.63 5.03 -4.50
N VAL A 21 34.78 5.34 -5.11
CA VAL A 21 34.94 5.77 -6.51
C VAL A 21 34.32 4.80 -7.52
N TYR A 22 34.03 3.55 -7.13
CA TYR A 22 33.60 2.45 -8.00
C TYR A 22 32.58 1.51 -7.37
N THR A 23 31.43 1.99 -6.89
CA THR A 23 30.40 1.07 -6.40
C THR A 23 29.02 1.39 -6.96
N PHE A 24 28.52 0.48 -7.78
CA PHE A 24 27.10 0.22 -7.89
C PHE A 24 26.87 -1.23 -7.49
N ILE A 25 25.81 -1.48 -6.74
CA ILE A 25 25.46 -2.82 -6.30
C ILE A 25 24.19 -3.20 -7.02
N LEU A 26 24.31 -4.27 -7.78
CA LEU A 26 23.24 -4.82 -8.58
C LEU A 26 22.69 -6.01 -7.81
N ILE A 27 21.44 -5.90 -7.40
CA ILE A 27 20.78 -6.93 -6.63
C ILE A 27 19.53 -7.35 -7.38
N PHE A 28 19.52 -8.63 -7.75
CA PHE A 28 18.38 -9.30 -8.33
C PHE A 28 17.71 -10.10 -7.24
N PHE A 29 16.46 -9.77 -6.94
CA PHE A 29 15.62 -10.61 -6.10
C PHE A 29 14.62 -11.36 -6.98
N GLN A 30 14.60 -12.68 -6.79
CA GLN A 30 13.55 -13.55 -7.27
C GLN A 30 12.39 -13.47 -6.28
N THR A 31 11.26 -12.91 -6.70
CA THR A 31 10.02 -12.93 -5.93
C THR A 31 9.19 -14.15 -6.34
N THR A 32 8.73 -14.93 -5.35
CA THR A 32 8.08 -16.25 -5.52
C THR A 32 6.62 -16.16 -5.96
N GLY A 33 6.16 -17.26 -6.56
CA GLY A 33 4.78 -17.76 -6.53
C GLY A 33 4.84 -19.31 -6.59
N ASP A 34 3.81 -20.00 -6.09
CA ASP A 34 3.78 -21.48 -6.00
C ASP A 34 4.02 -22.21 -7.33
N ASN A 35 4.38 -23.51 -7.21
CA ASN A 35 4.83 -24.59 -8.11
C ASN A 35 4.38 -24.65 -9.61
N ASN A 36 3.74 -23.63 -10.16
CA ASN A 36 3.38 -23.49 -11.57
C ASN A 36 3.28 -22.01 -12.02
N THR A 37 4.04 -21.08 -11.44
CA THR A 37 4.03 -19.64 -11.79
C THR A 37 5.33 -19.21 -12.45
N THR A 38 5.23 -18.25 -13.37
CA THR A 38 6.37 -17.56 -13.98
C THR A 38 7.04 -16.64 -12.96
N TYR A 39 8.37 -16.72 -12.83
CA TYR A 39 9.13 -15.85 -11.93
C TYR A 39 8.98 -14.37 -12.27
N SER A 40 8.76 -13.53 -11.25
CA SER A 40 8.93 -12.08 -11.29
C SER A 40 10.33 -11.70 -10.81
N TYR A 41 10.88 -10.65 -11.41
CA TYR A 41 12.22 -10.16 -11.10
C TYR A 41 12.20 -8.68 -10.78
N ASP A 42 12.83 -8.33 -9.67
CA ASP A 42 13.13 -6.96 -9.30
C ASP A 42 14.64 -6.75 -9.41
N ALA A 43 15.06 -5.82 -10.28
CA ALA A 43 16.45 -5.50 -10.54
C ALA A 43 16.79 -4.14 -9.95
N HIS A 44 17.47 -4.12 -8.81
CA HIS A 44 17.90 -2.88 -8.17
C HIS A 44 19.35 -2.58 -8.57
N PHE A 45 19.62 -1.34 -8.98
CA PHE A 45 20.99 -0.84 -9.04
C PHE A 45 21.14 0.35 -8.09
N TRP A 46 22.03 0.19 -7.13
CA TRP A 46 22.27 1.19 -6.10
C TRP A 46 23.43 2.11 -6.46
N LEU A 47 23.26 3.41 -6.27
CA LEU A 47 24.24 4.46 -6.57
C LEU A 47 24.69 5.15 -5.27
N GLY A 48 25.98 5.01 -4.96
CA GLY A 48 26.62 5.69 -3.84
C GLY A 48 26.75 7.20 -4.07
N SER A 49 26.83 7.97 -2.99
CA SER A 49 26.96 9.43 -3.06
C SER A 49 28.26 9.90 -3.73
N LYS A 50 29.29 9.05 -3.74
CA LYS A 50 30.61 9.28 -4.38
C LYS A 50 30.74 8.60 -5.76
N THR A 51 29.66 8.05 -6.33
CA THR A 51 29.70 7.32 -7.62
C THR A 51 29.80 8.29 -8.81
N THR A 52 30.77 8.07 -9.70
CA THR A 52 31.02 8.90 -10.89
C THR A 52 30.01 8.63 -12.02
N GLN A 53 29.84 9.60 -12.93
CA GLN A 53 28.82 9.54 -14.00
C GLN A 53 28.96 8.33 -14.93
N ASP A 54 30.20 7.99 -15.32
CA ASP A 54 30.49 6.83 -16.16
C ASP A 54 30.08 5.51 -15.48
N LYS A 55 30.18 5.45 -14.14
CA LYS A 55 29.78 4.28 -13.34
C LYS A 55 28.28 4.21 -13.14
N LYS A 56 27.60 5.35 -12.97
CA LYS A 56 26.13 5.42 -13.00
C LYS A 56 25.60 4.86 -14.32
N GLY A 57 26.17 5.29 -15.46
CA GLY A 57 25.84 4.76 -16.78
C GLY A 57 26.15 3.27 -16.93
N SER A 58 27.32 2.83 -16.44
CA SER A 58 27.70 1.41 -16.47
C SER A 58 26.75 0.52 -15.66
N ALA A 59 26.30 0.99 -14.49
CA ALA A 59 25.34 0.29 -13.65
C ALA A 59 24.02 0.05 -14.39
N ALA A 60 23.48 1.11 -14.99
CA ALA A 60 22.25 1.05 -15.77
C ALA A 60 22.36 0.09 -16.96
N ILE A 61 23.45 0.17 -17.74
CA ILE A 61 23.69 -0.72 -18.88
C ILE A 61 23.78 -2.19 -18.44
N LEU A 62 24.44 -2.46 -17.31
CA LEU A 62 24.55 -3.82 -16.78
C LEU A 62 23.21 -4.36 -16.30
N THR A 63 22.37 -3.54 -15.65
CA THR A 63 21.01 -3.93 -15.27
C THR A 63 20.18 -4.32 -16.48
N VAL A 64 20.24 -3.51 -17.54
CA VAL A 64 19.56 -3.78 -18.81
C VAL A 64 20.10 -5.06 -19.47
N THR A 65 21.42 -5.24 -19.50
CA THR A 65 22.04 -6.44 -20.09
C THR A 65 21.64 -7.72 -19.33
N LEU A 66 21.57 -7.65 -18.02
CA LEU A 66 21.16 -8.80 -17.19
C LEU A 66 19.67 -9.09 -17.31
N ASP A 67 18.83 -8.06 -17.41
CA ASP A 67 17.40 -8.22 -17.72
C ASP A 67 17.19 -8.87 -19.09
N ASP A 68 17.93 -8.44 -20.12
CA ASP A 68 17.90 -9.06 -21.46
C ASP A 68 18.21 -10.57 -21.37
N MET A 69 19.15 -10.98 -20.51
CA MET A 69 19.48 -12.39 -20.27
C MET A 69 18.36 -13.16 -19.53
N LEU A 70 17.48 -12.46 -18.81
CA LEU A 70 16.32 -13.02 -18.09
C LEU A 70 15.00 -12.90 -18.91
N GLY A 71 15.11 -12.48 -20.17
CA GLY A 71 13.99 -12.34 -21.11
C GLY A 71 13.28 -10.99 -21.05
N GLY A 72 13.93 -9.95 -20.52
CA GLY A 72 13.39 -8.58 -20.46
C GLY A 72 12.22 -8.43 -19.49
N ARG A 73 12.20 -9.26 -18.43
CA ARG A 73 11.05 -9.40 -17.53
C ARG A 73 11.22 -8.73 -16.16
N ALA A 74 12.31 -8.01 -15.94
CA ALA A 74 12.60 -7.40 -14.66
C ALA A 74 12.10 -5.95 -14.59
N VAL A 75 11.48 -5.60 -13.46
CA VAL A 75 11.23 -4.21 -13.09
C VAL A 75 12.54 -3.62 -12.58
N HIS A 76 13.00 -2.51 -13.16
CA HIS A 76 14.27 -1.91 -12.71
C HIS A 76 14.00 -0.80 -11.70
N HIS A 77 14.80 -0.79 -10.64
CA HIS A 77 14.74 0.22 -9.58
C HIS A 77 16.08 0.92 -9.47
N ARG A 78 16.06 2.24 -9.64
CA ARG A 78 17.21 3.10 -9.41
C ARG A 78 17.22 3.53 -7.95
N GLU A 79 18.18 2.99 -7.19
CA GLU A 79 18.33 3.28 -5.77
C GLU A 79 19.49 4.25 -5.55
N VAL A 80 19.29 5.30 -4.77
CA VAL A 80 20.34 6.29 -4.48
C VAL A 80 20.59 6.33 -2.98
N GLN A 81 21.87 6.39 -2.59
CA GLN A 81 22.28 6.43 -1.19
C GLN A 81 21.49 7.45 -0.37
N GLY A 82 20.89 7.00 0.72
CA GLY A 82 20.09 7.82 1.64
C GLY A 82 18.63 8.02 1.21
N HIS A 83 18.31 7.69 -0.03
CA HIS A 83 16.98 7.87 -0.65
C HIS A 83 16.44 6.57 -1.27
N GLU A 84 16.89 5.42 -0.77
CA GLU A 84 16.46 4.11 -1.28
C GLU A 84 14.97 3.84 -1.01
N SER A 85 14.37 3.01 -1.87
CA SER A 85 12.99 2.56 -1.74
C SER A 85 12.78 1.70 -0.50
N SER A 86 11.59 1.74 0.09
CA SER A 86 11.24 0.86 1.21
C SER A 86 11.34 -0.62 0.84
N ARG A 87 11.11 -0.97 -0.44
CA ARG A 87 11.33 -2.33 -0.97
C ARG A 87 12.79 -2.73 -0.86
N PHE A 88 13.70 -1.89 -1.37
CA PHE A 88 15.14 -2.13 -1.29
C PHE A 88 15.62 -2.25 0.15
N LEU A 89 15.20 -1.32 1.01
CA LEU A 89 15.58 -1.31 2.44
C LEU A 89 14.99 -2.52 3.19
N GLY A 90 13.83 -3.02 2.76
CA GLY A 90 13.20 -4.24 3.27
C GLY A 90 14.11 -5.46 3.19
N TYR A 91 14.98 -5.55 2.17
CA TYR A 91 15.92 -6.65 2.01
C TYR A 91 17.06 -6.67 3.05
N PHE A 92 17.32 -5.53 3.72
CA PHE A 92 18.45 -5.36 4.64
C PHE A 92 17.95 -5.14 6.07
N GLN A 93 17.53 -6.22 6.73
CA GLN A 93 17.14 -6.19 8.14
C GLN A 93 18.33 -6.53 9.05
N PRO A 94 18.48 -5.86 10.20
CA PRO A 94 17.60 -4.82 10.77
C PRO A 94 17.87 -3.40 10.26
N ALA A 95 19.01 -3.17 9.60
CA ALA A 95 19.42 -1.88 9.06
C ALA A 95 20.48 -2.04 7.95
N ILE A 96 20.52 -1.07 7.02
CA ILE A 96 21.56 -0.98 5.99
C ILE A 96 22.77 -0.18 6.51
N ARG A 97 23.99 -0.59 6.15
CA ARG A 97 25.24 0.09 6.54
C ARG A 97 26.02 0.58 5.32
N TYR A 98 26.44 1.85 5.37
CA TYR A 98 27.31 2.43 4.35
C TYR A 98 28.78 2.42 4.82
N LEU A 99 29.67 1.74 4.10
CA LEU A 99 31.09 1.69 4.42
C LEU A 99 31.88 2.73 3.62
N GLU A 100 32.94 3.31 4.16
CA GLU A 100 33.88 4.07 3.33
C GLU A 100 34.78 3.14 2.46
N GLY A 101 34.97 3.48 1.19
CA GLY A 101 35.90 2.77 0.27
C GLY A 101 35.26 2.26 -1.04
N GLY A 102 36.11 1.93 -2.02
CA GLY A 102 35.78 1.37 -3.35
C GLY A 102 37.10 1.05 -4.06
N THR A 103 37.21 -0.08 -4.76
CA THR A 103 38.47 -0.80 -5.03
C THR A 103 39.67 0.06 -5.49
N GLU A 104 40.60 0.31 -4.56
CA GLU A 104 42.04 0.41 -4.81
C GLU A 104 42.92 -0.18 -3.69
N SER A 105 42.36 -0.84 -2.67
CA SER A 105 43.13 -1.65 -1.69
C SER A 105 42.66 -3.10 -1.67
N GLY A 106 42.91 -3.81 -2.78
CA GLY A 106 42.83 -5.27 -2.78
C GLY A 106 44.04 -5.83 -2.02
N PHE A 107 43.79 -6.57 -0.94
CA PHE A 107 44.74 -7.25 -0.04
C PHE A 107 45.29 -6.41 1.12
N ASN A 108 44.52 -6.33 2.21
CA ASN A 108 45.09 -6.15 3.54
C ASN A 108 45.40 -7.53 4.14
N GLN A 109 46.59 -7.66 4.72
CA GLN A 109 47.01 -8.85 5.47
C GLN A 109 46.09 -8.99 6.69
N VAL A 110 45.33 -10.10 6.76
CA VAL A 110 44.45 -10.36 7.91
C VAL A 110 45.33 -10.78 9.08
N GLU A 111 45.56 -9.88 10.03
CA GLU A 111 46.12 -10.25 11.32
C GLU A 111 45.04 -11.02 12.11
N THR A 112 45.35 -12.26 12.49
CA THR A 112 44.52 -13.03 13.41
C THR A 112 44.49 -12.35 14.78
N ASN A 113 43.34 -11.80 15.17
CA ASN A 113 43.07 -11.11 16.45
C ASN A 113 43.52 -9.64 16.55
N ALA A 114 43.66 -8.91 15.44
CA ALA A 114 43.66 -7.45 15.56
C ALA A 114 42.29 -6.98 16.11
N GLY A 115 42.29 -6.11 17.12
CA GLY A 115 41.08 -5.42 17.58
C GLY A 115 40.44 -4.63 16.44
N ALA A 116 39.14 -4.32 16.56
CA ALA A 116 38.48 -3.46 15.59
C ALA A 116 39.06 -2.05 15.63
N GLU A 117 39.23 -1.45 14.45
CA GLU A 117 39.53 -0.02 14.35
C GLU A 117 38.45 0.80 15.06
N LYS A 118 38.89 1.87 15.74
CA LYS A 118 37.99 2.77 16.46
C LYS A 118 37.01 3.42 15.49
N ARG A 119 35.71 3.16 15.65
CA ARG A 119 34.64 3.65 14.76
C ARG A 119 33.42 4.07 15.55
N LEU A 120 32.81 5.19 15.15
CA LEU A 120 31.55 5.65 15.69
C LEU A 120 30.46 5.51 14.63
N LEU A 121 29.39 4.80 14.96
CA LEU A 121 28.27 4.49 14.08
C LEU A 121 27.01 5.18 14.61
N LYS A 122 26.41 6.05 13.80
CA LYS A 122 25.13 6.72 14.07
C LYS A 122 23.98 5.90 13.48
N LEU A 123 22.98 5.60 14.29
CA LEU A 123 21.74 4.96 13.83
C LEU A 123 20.69 6.02 13.51
N THR A 124 20.25 6.10 12.26
CA THR A 124 19.23 7.05 11.78
C THR A 124 18.02 6.35 11.18
N GLY A 125 16.91 7.08 11.05
CA GLY A 125 15.65 6.54 10.54
C GLY A 125 14.71 6.00 11.63
N SER A 126 13.54 5.53 11.21
CA SER A 126 12.52 4.95 12.12
C SER A 126 11.94 3.66 11.55
N ALA A 127 11.24 3.73 10.42
CA ALA A 127 10.82 2.55 9.67
C ALA A 127 12.01 1.93 8.92
N ASN A 128 12.69 2.76 8.12
CA ASN A 128 13.85 2.40 7.32
C ASN A 128 15.14 2.81 8.03
N MET A 129 15.70 1.89 8.82
CA MET A 129 16.84 2.17 9.70
C MET A 129 18.16 2.11 8.93
N ARG A 130 19.06 3.06 9.20
CA ARG A 130 20.37 3.19 8.54
C ARG A 130 21.49 3.35 9.57
N ILE A 131 22.63 2.74 9.27
CA ILE A 131 23.86 2.85 10.06
C ILE A 131 24.87 3.65 9.24
N GLU A 132 25.29 4.79 9.78
CA GLU A 132 26.27 5.68 9.16
C GLU A 132 27.50 5.78 10.04
N GLU A 133 28.67 5.52 9.46
CA GLU A 133 29.93 5.83 10.12
C GLU A 133 30.15 7.34 10.12
N VAL A 134 30.38 7.90 11.31
CA VAL A 134 30.60 9.32 11.57
C VAL A 134 31.97 9.52 12.24
N PRO A 135 32.57 10.72 12.18
CA PRO A 135 33.80 11.00 12.91
C PRO A 135 33.69 10.63 14.38
N ALA A 136 34.65 9.86 14.91
CA ALA A 136 34.65 9.38 16.30
C ALA A 136 35.06 10.49 17.30
N GLU A 137 34.23 11.53 17.38
CA GLU A 137 34.39 12.73 18.21
C GLU A 137 33.04 13.15 18.80
N ALA A 138 33.08 13.87 19.92
CA ALA A 138 31.88 14.28 20.65
C ALA A 138 30.91 15.14 19.82
N SER A 139 31.43 15.96 18.89
CA SER A 139 30.65 16.79 17.96
C SER A 139 29.73 15.99 17.03
N SER A 140 29.99 14.70 16.82
CA SER A 140 29.14 13.82 16.01
C SER A 140 27.92 13.30 16.79
N LEU A 141 27.92 13.39 18.12
CA LEU A 141 26.87 12.84 18.96
C LEU A 141 25.70 13.82 19.10
N THR A 142 24.48 13.30 18.97
CA THR A 142 23.25 14.10 19.03
C THR A 142 22.26 13.51 20.03
N LYS A 143 21.45 14.35 20.69
CA LYS A 143 20.44 13.90 21.67
C LYS A 143 19.34 13.00 21.08
N ASN A 144 19.10 13.08 19.77
CA ASN A 144 17.95 12.44 19.12
C ASN A 144 18.27 11.09 18.45
N HIS A 145 19.53 10.63 18.52
CA HIS A 145 19.99 9.42 17.82
C HIS A 145 20.72 8.46 18.77
N CYS A 146 20.65 7.16 18.47
CA CYS A 146 21.46 6.16 19.14
C CYS A 146 22.79 5.93 18.40
N PHE A 147 23.85 5.60 19.13
CA PHE A 147 25.20 5.42 18.58
C PHE A 147 25.84 4.11 19.04
N ILE A 148 26.71 3.55 18.20
CA ILE A 148 27.60 2.43 18.54
C ILE A 148 29.05 2.90 18.38
N LEU A 149 29.83 2.81 19.45
CA LEU A 149 31.28 3.04 19.41
C LEU A 149 31.98 1.68 19.51
N GLU A 150 32.69 1.29 18.44
CA GLU A 150 33.57 0.13 18.46
C GLU A 150 34.99 0.59 18.80
N VAL A 151 35.62 0.00 19.82
CA VAL A 151 37.03 0.21 20.17
C VAL A 151 37.65 -1.13 20.52
N ASP A 152 38.64 -1.59 19.75
CA ASP A 152 39.33 -2.87 19.98
C ASP A 152 38.37 -4.08 20.08
N HIS A 153 38.07 -4.55 21.29
CA HIS A 153 37.15 -5.67 21.55
C HIS A 153 35.92 -5.23 22.38
N ASP A 154 35.67 -3.94 22.49
CA ASP A 154 34.57 -3.37 23.24
C ASP A 154 33.61 -2.65 22.29
N ILE A 155 32.32 -2.87 22.50
CA ILE A 155 31.24 -2.21 21.77
C ILE A 155 30.41 -1.43 22.78
N PHE A 156 30.45 -0.11 22.72
CA PHE A 156 29.59 0.73 23.54
C PHE A 156 28.36 1.17 22.76
N VAL A 157 27.19 1.04 23.37
CA VAL A 157 25.89 1.42 22.79
C VAL A 157 25.34 2.60 23.57
N LEU A 158 25.40 3.79 22.98
CA LEU A 158 24.86 5.01 23.59
C LEU A 158 23.41 5.23 23.14
N MET A 159 22.49 5.32 24.11
CA MET A 159 21.06 5.59 23.94
C MET A 159 20.65 6.82 24.74
N PRO A 160 20.82 8.04 24.19
CA PRO A 160 20.36 9.27 24.84
C PRO A 160 18.85 9.26 25.10
N GLU A 161 18.40 9.96 26.15
CA GLU A 161 16.98 10.09 26.55
C GLU A 161 16.09 10.57 25.38
N GLY A 162 16.58 11.52 24.57
CA GLY A 162 15.86 12.06 23.41
C GLY A 162 15.80 11.15 22.18
N ALA A 163 16.46 9.98 22.21
CA ALA A 163 16.52 9.09 21.06
C ALA A 163 15.18 8.37 20.80
N LYS A 164 14.84 8.21 19.52
CA LYS A 164 13.56 7.59 19.13
C LYS A 164 13.43 6.18 19.67
N ALA A 165 12.27 5.83 20.24
CA ALA A 165 12.00 4.49 20.80
C ALA A 165 12.24 3.34 19.80
N THR A 166 11.99 3.58 18.51
CA THR A 166 12.28 2.61 17.43
C THR A 166 13.77 2.35 17.24
N GLN A 167 14.62 3.37 17.42
CA GLN A 167 16.08 3.24 17.37
C GLN A 167 16.60 2.49 18.60
N ARG A 168 16.15 2.87 19.80
CA ARG A 168 16.51 2.22 21.08
C ARG A 168 16.26 0.70 21.05
N ARG A 169 15.13 0.25 20.50
CA ARG A 169 14.81 -1.19 20.39
C ARG A 169 15.71 -1.94 19.40
N LYS A 170 16.08 -1.30 18.29
CA LYS A 170 16.81 -1.96 17.19
C LYS A 170 18.33 -1.91 17.38
N ILE A 171 18.88 -0.89 18.03
CA ILE A 171 20.33 -0.71 18.13
C ILE A 171 21.03 -1.86 18.86
N ILE A 172 20.38 -2.47 19.85
CA ILE A 172 20.92 -3.65 20.55
C ILE A 172 21.04 -4.85 19.61
N SER A 173 20.09 -5.04 18.69
CA SER A 173 20.21 -6.08 17.67
C SER A 173 21.40 -5.80 16.75
N VAL A 174 21.60 -4.55 16.35
CA VAL A 174 22.75 -4.15 15.52
C VAL A 174 24.07 -4.43 16.25
N ALA A 175 24.19 -4.06 17.52
CA ALA A 175 25.38 -4.29 18.33
C ALA A 175 25.70 -5.78 18.49
N ASN A 176 24.69 -6.62 18.75
CA ASN A 176 24.87 -8.07 18.82
C ASN A 176 25.36 -8.65 17.49
N THR A 177 24.79 -8.23 16.36
CA THR A 177 25.26 -8.69 15.05
C THR A 177 26.68 -8.20 14.77
N LEU A 178 27.05 -6.98 15.18
CA LEU A 178 28.42 -6.49 15.05
C LEU A 178 29.41 -7.37 15.84
N ARG A 179 29.07 -7.70 17.09
CA ARG A 179 29.85 -8.62 17.93
C ARG A 179 30.02 -9.98 17.25
N ASP A 180 28.93 -10.57 16.77
CA ASP A 180 28.95 -11.93 16.25
C ASP A 180 29.70 -12.02 14.92
N ASP A 181 29.45 -11.09 14.00
CA ASP A 181 29.97 -11.15 12.63
C ASP A 181 31.38 -10.56 12.50
N TYR A 182 31.71 -9.46 13.19
CA TYR A 182 33.01 -8.79 13.04
C TYR A 182 33.98 -9.09 14.18
N HIS A 183 33.47 -9.36 15.37
CA HIS A 183 34.29 -9.72 16.53
C HIS A 183 34.31 -11.22 16.80
N ASN A 184 33.69 -12.03 15.94
CA ASN A 184 33.55 -13.48 16.09
C ASN A 184 32.92 -13.88 17.44
N GLY A 185 31.98 -13.07 17.92
CA GLY A 185 31.30 -13.25 19.21
C GLY A 185 32.12 -12.85 20.44
N ARG A 186 33.33 -12.30 20.27
CA ARG A 186 34.28 -12.07 21.37
C ARG A 186 34.24 -10.67 21.99
N ALA A 187 33.53 -9.73 21.37
CA ALA A 187 33.43 -8.39 21.92
C ALA A 187 32.45 -8.29 23.10
N THR A 188 32.76 -7.42 24.04
CA THR A 188 31.83 -7.01 25.10
C THR A 188 30.86 -5.98 24.55
N ILE A 189 29.62 -5.95 25.05
CA ILE A 189 28.64 -4.93 24.68
C ILE A 189 28.23 -4.21 25.97
N GLU A 190 28.59 -2.93 26.06
CA GLU A 190 28.21 -2.06 27.17
C GLU A 190 27.09 -1.13 26.72
N ILE A 191 25.95 -1.19 27.43
CA ILE A 191 24.75 -0.44 27.08
C ILE A 191 24.62 0.76 28.01
N ILE A 192 24.60 1.96 27.43
CA ILE A 192 24.59 3.22 28.16
C ILE A 192 23.32 3.98 27.79
N ASP A 193 22.41 4.09 28.75
CA ASP A 193 21.13 4.76 28.59
C ASP A 193 20.87 5.79 29.70
N GLU A 194 19.67 6.35 29.72
CA GLU A 194 19.26 7.35 30.71
C GLU A 194 19.33 6.87 32.17
N PHE A 195 19.35 5.55 32.41
CA PHE A 195 19.41 4.95 33.74
C PHE A 195 20.83 4.48 34.13
N SER A 196 21.79 4.57 33.21
CA SER A 196 23.21 4.26 33.47
C SER A 196 23.85 5.28 34.41
N SER A 197 24.89 4.84 35.14
CA SER A 197 25.61 5.69 36.09
C SER A 197 26.52 6.69 35.39
N ASP A 198 26.89 7.77 36.07
CA ASP A 198 27.86 8.74 35.53
C ASP A 198 29.21 8.08 35.20
N ASP A 199 29.59 7.04 35.93
CA ASP A 199 30.81 6.26 35.65
C ASP A 199 30.72 5.51 34.31
N ASP A 200 29.55 4.98 33.95
CA ASP A 200 29.33 4.31 32.66
C ASP A 200 29.39 5.30 31.49
N PHE A 201 28.82 6.50 31.67
CA PHE A 201 28.95 7.58 30.70
C PHE A 201 30.42 8.01 30.56
N ASN A 202 31.15 8.16 31.67
CA ASN A 202 32.57 8.52 31.65
C ASN A 202 33.40 7.47 30.91
N LEU A 203 33.12 6.18 31.09
CA LEU A 203 33.79 5.09 30.38
C LEU A 203 33.63 5.22 28.86
N PHE A 204 32.43 5.57 28.38
CA PHE A 204 32.19 5.82 26.97
C PHE A 204 32.95 7.03 26.42
N PHE A 205 32.93 8.16 27.13
CA PHE A 205 33.61 9.36 26.66
C PHE A 205 35.14 9.23 26.76
N GLU A 206 35.65 8.43 27.70
CA GLU A 206 37.06 8.03 27.75
C GLU A 206 37.44 7.17 26.55
N ALA A 207 36.62 6.16 26.22
CA ALA A 207 36.81 5.33 25.02
C ALA A 207 36.71 6.17 23.73
N LEU A 208 35.80 7.15 23.69
CA LEU A 208 35.67 8.12 22.58
C LEU A 208 36.84 9.11 22.54
N GLY A 209 37.49 9.39 23.67
CA GLY A 209 38.63 10.29 23.79
C GLY A 209 38.28 11.78 23.74
N SER A 210 37.00 12.15 23.86
CA SER A 210 36.52 13.54 23.89
C SER A 210 35.07 13.61 24.38
N GLY A 211 34.65 14.76 24.92
CA GLY A 211 33.25 15.08 25.22
C GLY A 211 32.73 14.69 26.60
N SER A 212 31.46 15.00 26.84
CA SER A 212 30.70 14.63 28.03
C SER A 212 29.21 14.50 27.71
N LYS A 213 28.42 13.92 28.64
CA LYS A 213 26.96 13.71 28.48
C LYS A 213 26.20 15.02 28.20
N ASP A 214 26.69 16.14 28.72
CA ASP A 214 26.06 17.46 28.59
C ASP A 214 26.36 18.16 27.25
N GLU A 215 27.32 17.65 26.48
CA GLU A 215 27.80 18.26 25.21
C GLU A 215 27.09 17.70 23.96
N LEU A 216 26.09 16.82 24.13
CA LEU A 216 25.34 16.26 23.01
C LEU A 216 24.62 17.35 22.21
N ALA A 217 24.87 17.41 20.90
CA ALA A 217 24.27 18.40 20.02
C ALA A 217 22.75 18.19 19.86
N GLU A 218 22.03 19.29 19.67
CA GLU A 218 20.66 19.24 19.16
C GLU A 218 20.69 19.05 17.64
N ASP A 219 19.84 18.15 17.12
CA ASP A 219 19.81 17.85 15.70
C ASP A 219 18.73 18.70 15.02
N ASP A 220 19.15 19.72 14.27
CA ASP A 220 18.29 20.59 13.45
C ASP A 220 17.97 19.99 12.06
N SER A 221 18.52 18.83 11.71
CA SER A 221 18.36 18.23 10.37
C SER A 221 17.05 17.43 10.25
N THR A 222 15.92 18.13 10.32
CA THR A 222 14.59 17.60 9.92
C THR A 222 14.11 18.18 8.59
N THR A 223 15.02 18.45 7.66
CA THR A 223 14.65 18.77 6.28
C THR A 223 14.42 17.47 5.50
N THR A 224 13.31 16.79 5.81
CA THR A 224 12.70 15.88 4.82
C THR A 224 12.30 16.74 3.64
N TYR A 225 12.99 16.56 2.50
CA TYR A 225 12.51 17.10 1.24
C TYR A 225 11.08 16.60 1.03
N ASN A 226 10.13 17.52 1.07
CA ASN A 226 8.75 17.27 0.70
C ASN A 226 8.53 17.95 -0.65
N ARG A 227 8.07 17.18 -1.64
CA ARG A 227 7.50 17.79 -2.84
C ARG A 227 6.30 18.64 -2.39
N GLU A 228 6.26 19.90 -2.79
CA GLU A 228 5.28 20.89 -2.28
C GLU A 228 3.82 20.51 -2.56
N ASP A 229 3.57 19.53 -3.44
CA ASP A 229 2.24 19.03 -3.76
C ASP A 229 2.16 17.49 -3.60
N VAL A 230 1.87 17.05 -2.38
CA VAL A 230 1.83 15.62 -1.98
C VAL A 230 0.65 14.85 -2.63
N SER A 231 -0.20 15.52 -3.42
CA SER A 231 -1.47 14.98 -3.93
C SER A 231 -1.54 14.82 -5.46
N ALA A 232 -0.65 15.46 -6.22
CA ALA A 232 -0.80 15.55 -7.67
C ALA A 232 0.03 14.50 -8.43
N VAL A 233 -0.63 13.44 -8.90
CA VAL A 233 -0.06 12.47 -9.85
C VAL A 233 -0.25 12.95 -11.30
N PHE A 234 0.82 12.98 -12.09
CA PHE A 234 0.79 13.40 -13.49
C PHE A 234 1.26 12.29 -14.42
N LEU A 235 0.50 12.02 -15.48
CA LEU A 235 0.89 11.11 -16.56
C LEU A 235 1.25 11.93 -17.80
N TYR A 236 2.44 11.70 -18.33
CA TYR A 236 2.94 12.33 -19.55
C TYR A 236 3.25 11.26 -20.59
N ARG A 237 2.86 11.50 -21.84
CA ARG A 237 3.42 10.82 -22.99
C ARG A 237 4.72 11.51 -23.39
N VAL A 238 5.77 10.74 -23.59
CA VAL A 238 7.06 11.22 -24.09
C VAL A 238 7.06 11.17 -25.61
N LEU A 239 7.32 12.30 -26.25
CA LEU A 239 7.57 12.35 -27.68
C LEU A 239 9.06 12.11 -27.92
N LEU A 240 9.37 11.03 -28.65
CA LEU A 240 10.74 10.61 -28.91
C LEU A 240 11.39 11.54 -29.95
N GLY A 241 12.46 12.23 -29.56
CA GLY A 241 13.23 13.16 -30.39
C GLY A 241 14.54 13.57 -29.71
N ASP A 242 15.28 14.52 -30.31
CA ASP A 242 16.54 15.03 -29.75
C ASP A 242 16.29 15.78 -28.42
N GLU A 243 15.21 16.55 -28.33
CA GLU A 243 14.76 17.25 -27.13
C GLU A 243 13.64 16.48 -26.40
N LEU A 244 13.45 16.75 -25.11
CA LEU A 244 12.37 16.14 -24.32
C LEU A 244 11.08 16.93 -24.50
N ASP A 245 10.16 16.39 -25.28
CA ASP A 245 8.80 16.90 -25.42
C ASP A 245 7.80 16.00 -24.69
N LEU A 246 6.89 16.63 -23.93
CA LEU A 246 5.92 15.93 -23.08
C LEU A 246 4.50 16.38 -23.41
N VAL A 247 3.60 15.42 -23.57
CA VAL A 247 2.16 15.65 -23.66
C VAL A 247 1.52 15.19 -22.37
N SER A 248 0.91 16.10 -21.60
CA SER A 248 0.18 15.75 -20.38
C SER A 248 -1.16 15.11 -20.70
N LEU A 249 -1.47 14.00 -20.03
CA LEU A 249 -2.77 13.33 -20.13
C LEU A 249 -3.70 13.81 -19.01
N SER A 250 -5.01 13.83 -19.28
CA SER A 250 -6.03 14.19 -18.30
C SER A 250 -6.47 13.00 -17.45
N LYS A 251 -6.80 13.26 -16.18
CA LYS A 251 -7.41 12.27 -15.27
C LYS A 251 -8.88 12.01 -15.65
N PRO A 252 -9.46 10.84 -15.28
CA PRO A 252 -8.81 9.68 -14.66
C PRO A 252 -7.93 8.93 -15.66
N TYR A 253 -6.77 8.45 -15.22
CA TYR A 253 -5.91 7.61 -16.06
C TYR A 253 -6.51 6.20 -16.17
N ARG A 254 -6.50 5.61 -17.36
CA ARG A 254 -6.97 4.25 -17.62
C ARG A 254 -5.85 3.45 -18.27
N GLN A 255 -5.90 2.13 -18.21
CA GLN A 255 -4.93 1.27 -18.90
C GLN A 255 -4.87 1.59 -20.41
N SER A 256 -6.02 1.89 -21.03
CA SER A 256 -6.12 2.32 -22.43
C SER A 256 -5.46 3.68 -22.74
N SER A 257 -5.04 4.43 -21.72
CA SER A 257 -4.23 5.65 -21.90
C SER A 257 -2.79 5.36 -22.31
N LEU A 258 -2.32 4.11 -22.14
CA LEU A 258 -0.98 3.67 -22.47
C LEU A 258 -0.98 2.95 -23.83
N SER A 259 -0.32 3.53 -24.83
CA SER A 259 -0.11 2.92 -26.14
C SER A 259 1.14 2.05 -26.14
N THR A 260 1.00 0.82 -26.66
CA THR A 260 2.09 -0.15 -26.84
C THR A 260 3.28 0.36 -27.66
N SER A 261 3.07 1.38 -28.49
CA SER A 261 4.11 1.98 -29.35
C SER A 261 4.80 3.20 -28.74
N GLU A 262 4.42 3.61 -27.53
CA GLU A 262 4.85 4.87 -26.93
C GLU A 262 5.51 4.69 -25.54
N VAL A 263 6.16 5.75 -25.07
CA VAL A 263 6.80 5.83 -23.76
C VAL A 263 6.05 6.83 -22.90
N TYR A 264 5.84 6.49 -21.62
CA TYR A 264 5.13 7.35 -20.69
C TYR A 264 5.94 7.58 -19.41
N ILE A 265 5.76 8.75 -18.81
CA ILE A 265 6.30 9.10 -17.50
C ILE A 265 5.11 9.34 -16.57
N LEU A 266 5.03 8.56 -15.49
CA LEU A 266 4.10 8.77 -14.39
C LEU A 266 4.86 9.38 -13.22
N ASP A 267 4.64 10.66 -12.98
CA ASP A 267 5.26 11.41 -11.90
C ASP A 267 4.37 11.40 -10.66
N THR A 268 4.88 10.84 -9.57
CA THR A 268 4.14 10.63 -8.33
C THR A 268 4.80 11.37 -7.17
N PRO A 269 4.03 11.88 -6.20
CA PRO A 269 4.59 12.63 -5.08
C PRO A 269 5.39 11.74 -4.12
N CYS A 270 4.94 10.50 -3.87
CA CYS A 270 5.45 9.64 -2.80
C CYS A 270 6.27 8.43 -3.29
N SER A 271 6.04 7.95 -4.51
CA SER A 271 6.67 6.74 -5.05
C SER A 271 7.72 7.03 -6.12
N GLY A 272 8.10 8.30 -6.29
CA GLY A 272 9.06 8.75 -7.28
C GLY A 272 8.47 8.81 -8.69
N VAL A 273 9.31 8.58 -9.69
CA VAL A 273 8.95 8.67 -11.10
C VAL A 273 8.96 7.29 -11.74
N TYR A 274 7.86 6.90 -12.37
CA TYR A 274 7.82 5.70 -13.20
C TYR A 274 8.04 6.08 -14.65
N ILE A 275 8.82 5.26 -15.36
CA ILE A 275 8.90 5.29 -16.82
C ILE A 275 8.34 3.98 -17.36
N TRP A 276 7.22 4.07 -18.06
CA TRP A 276 6.54 2.93 -18.68
C TRP A 276 6.95 2.85 -20.15
N LEU A 277 7.34 1.66 -20.59
CA LEU A 277 7.85 1.38 -21.92
C LEU A 277 6.91 0.40 -22.64
N GLY A 278 6.29 0.87 -23.72
CA GLY A 278 5.45 0.04 -24.58
C GLY A 278 6.25 -1.09 -25.25
N LYS A 279 5.57 -2.21 -25.50
CA LYS A 279 6.17 -3.43 -26.08
C LYS A 279 6.70 -3.20 -27.50
N GLU A 280 6.07 -2.33 -28.29
CA GLU A 280 6.47 -1.98 -29.67
C GLU A 280 7.47 -0.82 -29.76
N VAL A 281 7.85 -0.21 -28.63
CA VAL A 281 8.90 0.81 -28.61
C VAL A 281 10.24 0.21 -29.03
N ASP A 282 11.03 0.98 -29.78
CA ASP A 282 12.36 0.59 -30.24
C ASP A 282 13.29 0.17 -29.08
N ASP A 283 14.06 -0.91 -29.28
CA ASP A 283 14.91 -1.47 -28.24
C ASP A 283 16.04 -0.51 -27.82
N GLU A 284 16.53 0.35 -28.71
CA GLU A 284 17.53 1.37 -28.36
C GLU A 284 16.95 2.38 -27.37
N VAL A 285 15.70 2.80 -27.58
CA VAL A 285 14.97 3.68 -26.65
C VAL A 285 14.73 2.99 -25.30
N LYS A 286 14.33 1.71 -25.32
CA LYS A 286 14.15 0.91 -24.09
C LYS A 286 15.44 0.77 -23.30
N LYS A 287 16.59 0.63 -23.96
CA LYS A 287 17.93 0.52 -23.34
C LYS A 287 18.41 1.86 -22.79
N ASN A 288 18.10 2.96 -23.47
CA ASN A 288 18.55 4.31 -23.13
C ASN A 288 17.53 5.12 -22.30
N TYR A 289 16.55 4.46 -21.68
CA TYR A 289 15.49 5.12 -20.90
C TYR A 289 16.02 6.07 -19.80
N ASN A 290 17.22 5.81 -19.27
CA ASN A 290 17.86 6.66 -18.25
C ASN A 290 18.17 8.07 -18.78
N GLU A 291 18.47 8.22 -20.08
CA GLU A 291 18.69 9.53 -20.68
C GLU A 291 17.40 10.34 -20.72
N THR A 292 16.29 9.70 -21.09
CA THR A 292 14.94 10.31 -21.05
C THR A 292 14.59 10.77 -19.64
N VAL A 293 14.88 9.94 -18.62
CA VAL A 293 14.64 10.29 -17.21
C VAL A 293 15.51 11.45 -16.76
N GLN A 294 16.80 11.50 -17.15
CA GLN A 294 17.67 12.62 -16.80
C GLN A 294 17.17 13.93 -17.42
N LYS A 295 16.81 13.92 -18.71
CA LYS A 295 16.19 15.08 -19.37
C LYS A 295 14.92 15.53 -18.62
N TYR A 296 14.13 14.58 -18.12
CA TYR A 296 12.92 14.88 -17.35
C TYR A 296 13.24 15.55 -16.01
N PHE A 297 14.27 15.07 -15.30
CA PHE A 297 14.70 15.66 -14.04
C PHE A 297 15.23 17.08 -14.25
N ASP A 298 16.04 17.28 -15.28
CA ASP A 298 16.58 18.59 -15.64
C ASP A 298 15.45 19.58 -15.97
N ALA A 299 14.43 19.15 -16.73
CA ALA A 299 13.28 19.97 -17.08
C ALA A 299 12.38 20.33 -15.89
N LYS A 300 12.23 19.43 -14.91
CA LYS A 300 11.42 19.63 -13.69
C LYS A 300 12.21 20.24 -12.53
N GLY A 301 13.53 20.36 -12.65
CA GLY A 301 14.41 20.79 -11.55
C GLY A 301 14.44 19.78 -10.40
N TYR A 302 14.27 18.49 -10.69
CA TYR A 302 14.25 17.46 -9.67
C TYR A 302 15.67 17.09 -9.19
N PRO A 303 15.85 16.84 -7.88
CA PRO A 303 17.12 16.32 -7.39
C PRO A 303 17.46 14.95 -8.00
N ASP A 304 18.75 14.73 -8.26
CA ASP A 304 19.27 13.47 -8.82
C ASP A 304 18.92 12.22 -8.00
N TRP A 305 18.61 12.36 -6.71
CA TRP A 305 18.30 11.24 -5.83
C TRP A 305 16.84 10.79 -5.91
N VAL A 306 15.97 11.49 -6.65
CA VAL A 306 14.58 11.07 -6.87
C VAL A 306 14.55 9.64 -7.42
N GLN A 307 13.67 8.82 -6.83
CA GLN A 307 13.52 7.41 -7.18
C GLN A 307 12.95 7.25 -8.60
N VAL A 308 13.46 6.25 -9.31
CA VAL A 308 13.02 5.93 -10.67
C VAL A 308 12.74 4.44 -10.77
N THR A 309 11.55 4.11 -11.25
CA THR A 309 11.15 2.72 -11.54
C THR A 309 10.86 2.57 -13.02
N ARG A 310 11.58 1.66 -13.69
CA ARG A 310 11.31 1.28 -15.09
C ARG A 310 10.29 0.15 -15.10
N VAL A 311 9.21 0.37 -15.85
CA VAL A 311 8.12 -0.59 -16.04
C VAL A 311 8.01 -0.90 -17.53
N VAL A 312 7.87 -2.17 -17.88
CA VAL A 312 7.63 -2.62 -19.26
C VAL A 312 6.19 -3.10 -19.36
N GLU A 313 5.55 -2.84 -20.51
CA GLU A 313 4.20 -3.32 -20.80
C GLU A 313 4.03 -4.82 -20.50
N GLY A 314 2.98 -5.13 -19.75
CA GLY A 314 2.63 -6.50 -19.35
C GLY A 314 3.34 -7.00 -18.08
N ILE A 315 4.28 -6.22 -17.52
CA ILE A 315 4.96 -6.52 -16.25
C ILE A 315 4.85 -5.31 -15.30
N GLU A 316 3.70 -4.66 -15.33
CA GLU A 316 3.38 -3.58 -14.41
C GLU A 316 3.25 -4.11 -12.97
N CYS A 317 3.86 -3.41 -12.02
CA CYS A 317 3.72 -3.72 -10.61
C CYS A 317 2.47 -3.04 -10.01
N SER A 318 1.92 -3.58 -8.93
CA SER A 318 0.72 -3.03 -8.27
C SER A 318 0.88 -1.58 -7.82
N ASN A 319 2.10 -1.18 -7.42
CA ASN A 319 2.41 0.20 -7.07
C ASN A 319 2.30 1.17 -8.27
N PHE A 320 2.41 0.69 -9.50
CA PHE A 320 2.13 1.46 -10.71
C PHE A 320 0.63 1.41 -11.06
N LYS A 321 0.04 0.20 -11.07
CA LYS A 321 -1.36 -0.03 -11.44
C LYS A 321 -2.36 0.77 -10.61
N GLN A 322 -2.07 0.99 -9.33
CA GLN A 322 -2.95 1.75 -8.40
C GLN A 322 -3.29 3.17 -8.87
N TYR A 323 -2.50 3.76 -9.78
CA TYR A 323 -2.73 5.11 -10.30
C TYR A 323 -3.70 5.16 -11.48
N PHE A 324 -4.16 4.00 -11.94
CA PHE A 324 -5.07 3.85 -13.08
C PHE A 324 -6.40 3.26 -12.62
N HIS A 325 -7.48 3.76 -13.19
CA HIS A 325 -8.83 3.27 -12.93
C HIS A 325 -9.08 1.99 -13.72
N ASN A 326 -9.69 1.00 -13.07
CA ASN A 326 -10.10 -0.30 -13.63
C ASN A 326 -8.99 -0.97 -14.46
N TRP A 327 -7.80 -1.10 -13.86
CA TRP A 327 -6.68 -1.78 -14.51
C TRP A 327 -6.97 -3.28 -14.63
N ASP A 328 -7.09 -3.78 -15.85
CA ASP A 328 -7.28 -5.20 -16.10
C ASP A 328 -5.92 -5.91 -16.20
N THR A 329 -5.69 -6.85 -15.28
CA THR A 329 -4.49 -7.69 -15.28
C THR A 329 -4.67 -8.96 -16.13
N VAL A 330 -5.89 -9.22 -16.61
CA VAL A 330 -6.28 -10.44 -17.33
C VAL A 330 -6.35 -10.20 -18.84
N SER A 331 -5.20 -9.95 -19.47
CA SER A 331 -5.14 -9.92 -20.94
C SER A 331 -5.18 -11.35 -21.53
N ALA A 332 -6.33 -11.69 -22.13
CA ALA A 332 -6.59 -12.65 -23.22
C ALA A 332 -5.87 -14.02 -23.20
N GLY A 333 -6.64 -15.07 -22.85
CA GLY A 333 -6.52 -16.40 -23.48
C GLY A 333 -5.61 -17.43 -22.80
N THR A 334 -4.81 -17.05 -21.81
CA THR A 334 -4.15 -18.01 -20.92
C THR A 334 -4.44 -17.57 -19.49
N LYS A 335 -4.77 -18.49 -18.58
CA LYS A 335 -4.84 -18.24 -17.12
C LYS A 335 -3.45 -17.84 -16.59
N SER A 336 -2.93 -16.70 -17.05
CA SER A 336 -1.68 -16.14 -16.58
C SER A 336 -1.95 -15.56 -15.22
N LYS A 337 -1.35 -16.20 -14.24
CA LYS A 337 -1.64 -16.05 -12.83
C LYS A 337 -1.23 -14.65 -12.40
N VAL A 338 -2.21 -13.95 -11.84
CA VAL A 338 -2.02 -12.88 -10.85
C VAL A 338 -0.80 -13.26 -9.99
N SER A 339 0.28 -12.49 -10.09
CA SER A 339 1.44 -12.67 -9.20
C SER A 339 0.99 -12.44 -7.75
N GLU A 340 1.66 -13.00 -6.74
CA GLU A 340 1.35 -12.67 -5.34
C GLU A 340 1.38 -11.15 -5.06
N SER A 341 2.09 -10.38 -5.90
CA SER A 341 2.07 -8.92 -5.88
C SER A 341 0.81 -8.30 -6.49
N ASP A 342 0.18 -8.95 -7.48
CA ASP A 342 -1.13 -8.60 -8.05
C ASP A 342 -2.30 -9.22 -7.26
N ALA A 343 -2.02 -10.17 -6.37
CA ALA A 343 -3.00 -10.85 -5.54
C ALA A 343 -3.42 -9.92 -4.40
N GLY A 344 -4.00 -8.78 -4.76
CA GLY A 344 -4.99 -8.16 -3.91
C GLY A 344 -6.04 -9.22 -3.59
N TYR A 345 -6.18 -9.51 -2.31
CA TYR A 345 -7.50 -9.78 -1.74
C TYR A 345 -8.27 -11.00 -2.28
N PHE A 346 -7.67 -12.19 -2.22
CA PHE A 346 -8.49 -13.40 -2.08
C PHE A 346 -8.53 -13.77 -0.60
N SER A 347 -9.53 -13.22 0.11
CA SER A 347 -9.91 -13.69 1.44
C SER A 347 -10.95 -14.78 1.29
N GLY A 348 -10.54 -16.01 1.56
CA GLY A 348 -11.44 -17.08 1.99
C GLY A 348 -12.21 -16.70 3.26
N ASP A 349 -13.03 -17.61 3.75
CA ASP A 349 -13.78 -17.45 4.99
C ASP A 349 -12.86 -17.24 6.23
N ALA A 350 -13.46 -16.99 7.39
CA ALA A 350 -12.70 -16.73 8.62
C ALA A 350 -11.79 -17.91 9.01
N GLU A 351 -12.22 -19.16 8.77
CA GLU A 351 -11.43 -20.36 9.06
C GLU A 351 -10.26 -20.53 8.07
N GLU A 352 -10.45 -20.24 6.78
CA GLU A 352 -9.41 -20.24 5.77
C GLU A 352 -8.38 -19.13 6.02
N SER A 353 -8.85 -17.94 6.43
CA SER A 353 -7.98 -16.83 6.84
C SER A 353 -7.14 -17.21 8.07
N GLU A 354 -7.76 -17.86 9.08
CA GLU A 354 -7.08 -18.33 10.29
C GLU A 354 -6.10 -19.50 9.99
N ALA A 355 -6.51 -20.48 9.18
CA ALA A 355 -5.70 -21.62 8.79
C ALA A 355 -4.50 -21.19 7.93
N ALA A 356 -4.69 -20.23 7.02
CA ALA A 356 -3.62 -19.68 6.21
C ALA A 356 -2.69 -18.75 7.02
N ALA A 357 -3.21 -18.02 8.01
CA ALA A 357 -2.39 -17.24 8.95
C ALA A 357 -1.46 -18.14 9.79
N LYS A 358 -1.92 -19.34 10.16
CA LYS A 358 -1.10 -20.35 10.87
C LYS A 358 0.06 -20.87 10.00
N LEU A 359 -0.05 -20.86 8.67
CA LEU A 359 0.99 -21.33 7.75
C LEU A 359 2.10 -20.30 7.50
N ILE A 360 1.81 -19.00 7.63
CA ILE A 360 2.72 -17.90 7.22
C ILE A 360 3.32 -17.17 8.45
N GLY A 361 2.74 -17.34 9.64
CA GLY A 361 3.26 -16.80 10.90
C GLY A 361 2.73 -15.40 11.25
N LYS A 362 3.03 -14.93 12.47
CA LYS A 362 2.49 -13.70 13.11
C LYS A 362 2.70 -12.37 12.34
N SER A 363 3.40 -12.40 11.22
CA SER A 363 3.70 -11.24 10.37
C SER A 363 2.70 -11.06 9.21
N ALA A 364 1.78 -12.01 9.02
CA ALA A 364 0.87 -12.06 7.87
C ALA A 364 -0.50 -11.39 8.11
N SER A 365 -0.61 -10.49 9.09
CA SER A 365 -1.87 -9.78 9.35
C SER A 365 -2.11 -8.64 8.36
N ALA A 366 -2.62 -9.01 7.18
CA ALA A 366 -3.65 -8.28 6.44
C ALA A 366 -4.21 -9.15 5.30
N ARG A 367 -4.88 -10.25 5.65
CA ARG A 367 -5.97 -10.82 4.84
C ARG A 367 -7.26 -10.25 5.42
N GLY A 368 -8.20 -9.81 4.57
CA GLY A 368 -9.31 -8.90 4.89
C GLY A 368 -9.81 -8.95 6.34
N PHE A 369 -9.92 -7.79 6.99
CA PHE A 369 -10.36 -7.66 8.38
C PHE A 369 -11.68 -8.42 8.58
N MET A 370 -11.60 -9.60 9.19
CA MET A 370 -12.66 -10.56 9.47
C MET A 370 -12.46 -11.09 10.91
N PRO A 371 -12.73 -10.28 11.95
CA PRO A 371 -12.55 -10.69 13.33
C PRO A 371 -13.40 -11.90 13.73
N ASP A 372 -14.59 -12.06 13.12
CA ASP A 372 -15.39 -13.27 13.22
C ASP A 372 -16.21 -13.50 11.92
N ASN A 373 -17.24 -14.35 12.00
CA ASN A 373 -18.12 -14.66 10.89
C ASN A 373 -19.36 -13.75 10.80
N GLY A 374 -19.41 -12.58 11.45
CA GLY A 374 -20.59 -11.70 11.45
C GLY A 374 -21.76 -12.20 12.30
N GLY A 375 -21.53 -13.15 13.22
CA GLY A 375 -22.55 -13.78 14.07
C GLY A 375 -22.74 -13.14 15.46
N GLY A 376 -22.03 -12.05 15.74
CA GLY A 376 -22.07 -11.31 16.99
C GLY A 376 -23.33 -10.46 17.19
N THR A 377 -23.35 -9.72 18.29
CA THR A 377 -24.48 -8.84 18.65
C THR A 377 -24.26 -7.45 18.07
N LEU A 378 -25.26 -6.93 17.35
CA LEU A 378 -25.22 -5.62 16.71
C LEU A 378 -26.19 -4.65 17.40
N ALA A 379 -25.71 -3.46 17.75
CA ALA A 379 -26.53 -2.31 18.08
C ALA A 379 -26.27 -1.18 17.07
N VAL A 380 -27.33 -0.52 16.61
CA VAL A 380 -27.26 0.45 15.49
C VAL A 380 -27.88 1.77 15.89
N THR A 381 -27.13 2.85 15.71
CA THR A 381 -27.58 4.22 15.94
C THR A 381 -27.51 5.02 14.65
N ARG A 382 -28.64 5.53 14.18
CA ARG A 382 -28.73 6.46 13.04
C ARG A 382 -28.51 7.88 13.52
N ILE A 383 -27.81 8.66 12.70
CA ILE A 383 -27.45 10.06 12.95
C ILE A 383 -27.82 10.88 11.72
N ALA A 384 -28.91 11.63 11.87
CA ALA A 384 -29.43 12.55 10.87
C ALA A 384 -30.18 13.68 11.61
N GLY A 385 -29.42 14.65 12.13
CA GLY A 385 -29.90 15.62 13.11
C GLY A 385 -29.99 15.00 14.51
N GLU A 386 -31.12 14.37 14.84
CA GLU A 386 -31.30 13.65 16.11
C GLU A 386 -30.83 12.20 16.02
N GLN A 387 -30.38 11.63 17.14
CA GLN A 387 -29.99 10.22 17.21
C GLN A 387 -31.22 9.32 17.32
N GLU A 388 -31.24 8.22 16.57
CA GLU A 388 -32.31 7.22 16.57
C GLU A 388 -31.71 5.82 16.71
N ASP A 389 -32.20 5.02 17.66
CA ASP A 389 -31.82 3.61 17.81
C ASP A 389 -32.58 2.76 16.78
N LEU A 390 -31.84 2.06 15.91
CA LEU A 390 -32.35 1.18 14.86
C LEU A 390 -32.04 -0.30 15.12
N THR A 391 -31.58 -0.66 16.32
CA THR A 391 -31.12 -2.02 16.64
C THR A 391 -32.17 -3.08 16.31
N GLU A 392 -33.43 -2.89 16.70
CA GLU A 392 -34.51 -3.86 16.40
C GLU A 392 -34.83 -3.94 14.90
N ALA A 393 -34.79 -2.81 14.19
CA ALA A 393 -35.08 -2.77 12.76
C ALA A 393 -34.02 -3.52 11.95
N PHE A 394 -32.77 -3.50 12.40
CA PHE A 394 -31.65 -4.18 11.75
C PHE A 394 -31.55 -5.67 12.10
N GLN A 395 -32.34 -6.16 13.07
CA GLN A 395 -32.42 -7.59 13.40
C GLN A 395 -33.42 -8.36 12.53
N SER A 396 -34.28 -7.68 11.76
CA SER A 396 -35.31 -8.35 10.96
C SER A 396 -35.47 -7.73 9.57
N GLY A 397 -35.37 -8.57 8.53
CA GLY A 397 -35.55 -8.15 7.14
C GLY A 397 -34.31 -7.50 6.54
N VAL A 398 -34.52 -6.57 5.60
CA VAL A 398 -33.44 -5.86 4.90
C VAL A 398 -33.01 -4.63 5.70
N SER A 399 -31.72 -4.56 5.98
CA SER A 399 -31.05 -3.42 6.59
C SER A 399 -30.86 -2.32 5.55
N ILE A 400 -31.34 -1.10 5.82
CA ILE A 400 -31.32 0.01 4.87
C ILE A 400 -30.43 1.13 5.41
N LEU A 401 -29.47 1.58 4.59
CA LEU A 401 -28.65 2.76 4.83
C LEU A 401 -28.93 3.83 3.78
N TYR A 402 -28.92 5.09 4.19
CA TYR A 402 -29.26 6.24 3.34
C TYR A 402 -28.04 7.12 3.05
N GLN A 403 -27.86 7.51 1.78
CA GLN A 403 -26.72 8.27 1.27
C GLN A 403 -26.47 9.62 1.95
N THR A 404 -27.52 10.28 2.46
CA THR A 404 -27.40 11.59 3.13
C THR A 404 -27.22 11.49 4.64
N GLU A 405 -27.00 10.28 5.19
CA GLU A 405 -27.02 10.03 6.62
C GLU A 405 -25.74 9.34 7.11
N ALA A 406 -25.54 9.35 8.43
CA ALA A 406 -24.47 8.61 9.09
C ALA A 406 -25.05 7.60 10.08
N TYR A 407 -24.33 6.51 10.32
CA TYR A 407 -24.73 5.45 11.24
C TYR A 407 -23.54 4.99 12.06
N VAL A 408 -23.77 4.65 13.32
CA VAL A 408 -22.80 4.02 14.21
C VAL A 408 -23.30 2.63 14.57
N PHE A 409 -22.46 1.63 14.37
CA PHE A 409 -22.74 0.24 14.69
C PHE A 409 -21.77 -0.20 15.78
N LYS A 410 -22.32 -0.63 16.90
CA LYS A 410 -21.58 -1.32 17.96
C LYS A 410 -21.77 -2.82 17.76
N TYR A 411 -20.71 -3.48 17.32
CA TYR A 411 -20.68 -4.92 17.10
C TYR A 411 -19.87 -5.60 18.21
N GLN A 412 -20.48 -6.54 18.92
CA GLN A 412 -19.84 -7.32 19.98
C GLN A 412 -19.69 -8.77 19.54
N TYR A 413 -18.49 -9.32 19.69
CA TYR A 413 -18.16 -10.70 19.35
C TYR A 413 -17.18 -11.30 20.37
N PRO A 414 -17.16 -12.63 20.56
CA PRO A 414 -16.17 -13.27 21.41
C PRO A 414 -14.82 -13.31 20.69
N ASP A 415 -13.74 -12.88 21.36
CA ASP A 415 -12.38 -12.96 20.85
C ASP A 415 -11.83 -14.41 20.87
N ALA A 416 -10.57 -14.59 20.46
CA ALA A 416 -9.93 -15.91 20.45
C ALA A 416 -9.79 -16.56 21.85
N ASN A 417 -9.86 -15.76 22.91
CA ASN A 417 -9.82 -16.21 24.31
C ASN A 417 -11.23 -16.43 24.88
N GLY A 418 -12.27 -16.03 24.15
CA GLY A 418 -13.67 -16.06 24.58
C GLY A 418 -14.10 -14.84 25.39
N ASP A 419 -13.26 -13.79 25.45
CA ASP A 419 -13.57 -12.52 26.10
C ASP A 419 -14.37 -11.61 25.14
N ASP A 420 -15.13 -10.66 25.68
CA ASP A 420 -15.89 -9.71 24.87
C ASP A 420 -14.96 -8.74 24.13
N ALA A 421 -15.03 -8.75 22.80
CA ALA A 421 -14.37 -7.78 21.93
C ALA A 421 -15.39 -6.99 21.12
N TYR A 422 -15.00 -5.79 20.70
CA TYR A 422 -15.90 -4.85 20.06
C TYR A 422 -15.33 -4.27 18.77
N VAL A 423 -16.21 -4.10 17.77
CA VAL A 423 -15.94 -3.25 16.60
C VAL A 423 -16.97 -2.14 16.55
N LEU A 424 -16.50 -0.89 16.54
CA LEU A 424 -17.30 0.29 16.31
C LEU A 424 -17.16 0.70 14.84
N TYR A 425 -18.16 0.37 14.03
CA TYR A 425 -18.25 0.90 12.68
C TYR A 425 -18.96 2.25 12.71
N TYR A 426 -18.45 3.24 11.99
CA TYR A 426 -19.23 4.42 11.65
C TYR A 426 -19.30 4.58 10.15
N TRP A 427 -20.48 4.28 9.61
CA TRP A 427 -20.78 4.36 8.21
C TRP A 427 -21.18 5.79 7.85
N ILE A 428 -20.63 6.31 6.76
CA ILE A 428 -20.83 7.67 6.31
C ILE A 428 -21.33 7.66 4.88
N GLY A 429 -22.58 8.11 4.70
CA GLY A 429 -23.17 8.31 3.40
C GLY A 429 -22.39 9.34 2.58
N ALA A 430 -22.37 9.14 1.26
CA ALA A 430 -21.61 9.98 0.34
C ALA A 430 -22.03 11.47 0.40
N GLU A 431 -23.30 11.73 0.70
CA GLU A 431 -23.91 13.06 0.79
C GLU A 431 -24.27 13.46 2.24
N ALA A 432 -23.78 12.73 3.24
CA ALA A 432 -24.05 13.08 4.64
C ALA A 432 -23.51 14.47 5.01
N SER A 433 -24.26 15.20 5.84
CA SER A 433 -23.90 16.55 6.29
C SER A 433 -22.60 16.56 7.09
N SER A 434 -21.94 17.71 7.18
CA SER A 434 -20.69 17.82 7.97
C SER A 434 -20.97 17.66 9.46
N GLU A 435 -22.14 18.10 9.89
CA GLU A 435 -22.68 18.01 11.23
C GLU A 435 -22.91 16.54 11.63
N ASP A 436 -23.61 15.75 10.81
CA ASP A 436 -23.87 14.33 11.09
C ASP A 436 -22.57 13.51 11.09
N LYS A 437 -21.64 13.83 10.17
CA LYS A 437 -20.30 13.22 10.13
C LYS A 437 -19.52 13.49 11.42
N ALA A 438 -19.61 14.70 11.97
CA ALA A 438 -18.95 15.07 13.21
C ALA A 438 -19.61 14.38 14.41
N ALA A 439 -20.95 14.38 14.48
CA ALA A 439 -21.73 13.73 15.53
C ALA A 439 -21.49 12.21 15.57
N ALA A 440 -21.40 11.54 14.42
CA ALA A 440 -21.05 10.12 14.34
C ALA A 440 -19.66 9.81 14.90
N LYS A 441 -18.69 10.66 14.57
CA LYS A 441 -17.32 10.51 15.09
C LYS A 441 -17.27 10.77 16.60
N GLU A 442 -17.99 11.76 17.09
CA GLU A 442 -18.08 12.07 18.52
C GLU A 442 -18.70 10.91 19.29
N LEU A 443 -19.82 10.37 18.82
CA LEU A 443 -20.48 9.21 19.43
C LEU A 443 -19.55 7.98 19.49
N VAL A 444 -18.80 7.70 18.43
CA VAL A 444 -17.80 6.62 18.44
C VAL A 444 -16.71 6.87 19.49
N SER A 445 -16.20 8.11 19.59
CA SER A 445 -15.19 8.46 20.60
C SER A 445 -15.70 8.41 22.04
N GLU A 446 -17.00 8.60 22.26
CA GLU A 446 -17.66 8.39 23.55
C GLU A 446 -17.79 6.90 23.86
N MET A 447 -18.35 6.12 22.94
CA MET A 447 -18.50 4.66 23.08
C MET A 447 -17.14 3.96 23.28
N GLU A 448 -16.10 4.37 22.57
CA GLU A 448 -14.73 3.84 22.70
C GLU A 448 -14.18 4.00 24.13
N LYS A 449 -14.52 5.09 24.82
CA LYS A 449 -14.09 5.35 26.21
C LYS A 449 -14.92 4.58 27.23
N GLU A 450 -16.18 4.27 26.91
CA GLU A 450 -17.10 3.59 27.83
C GLU A 450 -16.96 2.06 27.79
N ILE A 451 -16.50 1.50 26.67
CA ILE A 451 -16.31 0.06 26.52
C ILE A 451 -15.06 -0.38 27.30
N GLU A 452 -15.27 -1.21 28.32
CA GLU A 452 -14.19 -1.93 29.00
C GLU A 452 -13.79 -3.15 28.17
N GLY A 453 -12.77 -3.03 27.32
CA GLY A 453 -12.27 -4.14 26.50
C GLY A 453 -11.51 -3.70 25.24
N ASP A 454 -11.11 -4.68 24.43
CA ASP A 454 -10.48 -4.40 23.14
C ASP A 454 -11.53 -3.90 22.14
N VAL A 455 -11.37 -2.64 21.73
CA VAL A 455 -12.26 -1.97 20.79
C VAL A 455 -11.51 -1.56 19.53
N THR A 456 -12.06 -1.95 18.38
CA THR A 456 -11.56 -1.53 17.07
C THR A 456 -12.51 -0.53 16.44
N VAL A 457 -12.02 0.64 16.06
CA VAL A 457 -12.81 1.68 15.40
C VAL A 457 -12.58 1.64 13.89
N VAL A 458 -13.65 1.53 13.10
CA VAL A 458 -13.59 1.43 11.63
C VAL A 458 -14.50 2.46 10.99
N LYS A 459 -13.90 3.34 10.17
CA LYS A 459 -14.65 4.25 9.29
C LYS A 459 -15.12 3.49 8.06
N VAL A 460 -16.40 3.61 7.71
CA VAL A 460 -16.96 2.98 6.52
C VAL A 460 -17.58 4.03 5.60
N PRO A 461 -16.82 4.63 4.68
CA PRO A 461 -17.42 5.45 3.62
C PRO A 461 -18.35 4.59 2.74
N GLN A 462 -19.47 5.16 2.30
CA GLN A 462 -20.35 4.51 1.32
C GLN A 462 -19.57 4.02 0.09
N GLY A 463 -19.79 2.77 -0.31
CA GLY A 463 -19.10 2.12 -1.43
C GLY A 463 -17.69 1.61 -1.07
N LYS A 464 -17.30 1.68 0.20
CA LYS A 464 -16.04 1.17 0.77
C LYS A 464 -16.30 0.27 1.99
N GLU A 465 -17.43 -0.40 2.00
CA GLU A 465 -17.82 -1.39 3.00
C GLU A 465 -16.83 -2.56 3.02
N SER A 466 -16.35 -2.93 4.21
CA SER A 466 -15.45 -4.08 4.37
C SER A 466 -16.22 -5.40 4.29
N LYS A 467 -15.54 -6.51 3.92
CA LYS A 467 -16.16 -7.84 3.88
C LYS A 467 -16.82 -8.21 5.21
N HIS A 468 -16.18 -7.90 6.35
CA HIS A 468 -16.79 -8.16 7.66
C HIS A 468 -18.03 -7.31 7.90
N PHE A 469 -17.99 -6.02 7.59
CA PHE A 469 -19.16 -5.15 7.75
C PHE A 469 -20.34 -5.70 6.95
N LEU A 470 -20.12 -6.12 5.71
CA LEU A 470 -21.17 -6.72 4.88
C LEU A 470 -21.67 -8.07 5.43
N ASN A 471 -20.76 -8.91 5.92
CA ASN A 471 -21.07 -10.22 6.47
C ASN A 471 -21.97 -10.18 7.72
N ILE A 472 -22.00 -9.07 8.45
CA ILE A 472 -22.95 -8.85 9.56
C ILE A 472 -24.40 -8.91 9.04
N PHE A 473 -24.67 -8.42 7.83
CA PHE A 473 -26.03 -8.34 7.27
C PHE A 473 -26.44 -9.59 6.47
N LYS A 474 -25.52 -10.55 6.28
CA LYS A 474 -25.78 -11.83 5.60
C LYS A 474 -26.42 -11.69 4.22
N GLY A 475 -25.98 -10.70 3.45
CA GLY A 475 -26.53 -10.40 2.13
C GLY A 475 -27.79 -9.52 2.12
N HIS A 476 -28.27 -9.05 3.28
CA HIS A 476 -29.53 -8.29 3.40
C HIS A 476 -29.29 -6.79 3.62
N LEU A 477 -28.24 -6.22 3.01
CA LEU A 477 -27.96 -4.79 3.06
C LEU A 477 -28.45 -4.09 1.79
N ALA A 478 -29.17 -2.98 1.96
CA ALA A 478 -29.52 -2.05 0.89
C ALA A 478 -28.97 -0.65 1.19
N ILE A 479 -28.42 0.02 0.19
CA ILE A 479 -27.95 1.40 0.27
C ILE A 479 -28.78 2.24 -0.69
N LEU A 480 -29.54 3.20 -0.17
CA LEU A 480 -30.47 4.02 -0.91
C LEU A 480 -29.99 5.47 -1.02
N PHE A 481 -30.44 6.16 -2.07
CA PHE A 481 -30.23 7.59 -2.22
C PHE A 481 -31.11 8.41 -1.25
N GLY A 482 -30.70 9.64 -0.97
CA GLY A 482 -31.43 10.53 -0.06
C GLY A 482 -31.30 10.15 1.42
N GLY A 483 -32.31 10.54 2.22
CA GLY A 483 -32.46 10.25 3.65
C GLY A 483 -33.79 9.57 3.97
N LYS A 484 -33.88 8.90 5.12
CA LYS A 484 -35.06 8.14 5.58
C LYS A 484 -36.35 8.97 5.62
N ASN A 485 -36.22 10.24 6.02
CA ASN A 485 -37.33 11.17 6.24
C ASN A 485 -37.36 12.32 5.22
N SER A 486 -36.46 12.32 4.23
CA SER A 486 -36.53 13.30 3.15
C SER A 486 -37.54 12.81 2.12
N ASP A 487 -38.41 13.70 1.65
CA ASP A 487 -39.04 13.55 0.33
C ASP A 487 -37.88 13.56 -0.68
N TYR A 488 -37.33 12.38 -0.97
CA TYR A 488 -36.18 12.26 -1.85
C TYR A 488 -36.55 12.86 -3.20
N THR A 489 -35.95 14.00 -3.52
CA THR A 489 -36.05 14.64 -4.83
C THR A 489 -34.65 14.57 -5.44
N PRO A 490 -34.36 13.52 -6.25
CA PRO A 490 -33.05 13.38 -6.88
C PRO A 490 -32.71 14.66 -7.65
N VAL A 491 -31.61 15.33 -7.30
CA VAL A 491 -31.03 16.46 -8.06
C VAL A 491 -30.67 16.03 -9.50
N ASN A 492 -30.59 14.72 -9.73
CA ASN A 492 -30.16 14.06 -10.96
C ASN A 492 -31.34 13.47 -11.75
N SER A 493 -32.58 13.63 -11.25
CA SER A 493 -33.77 13.19 -11.98
C SER A 493 -34.15 14.26 -12.98
N THR A 494 -34.34 13.82 -14.21
CA THR A 494 -35.24 14.50 -15.13
C THR A 494 -36.66 14.26 -14.63
N ASP A 495 -37.11 15.11 -13.70
CA ASP A 495 -38.53 15.40 -13.39
C ASP A 495 -39.47 14.29 -12.82
N THR A 496 -39.08 13.05 -12.53
CA THR A 496 -40.11 11.98 -12.32
C THR A 496 -40.13 11.17 -11.00
N TYR A 497 -39.42 11.53 -9.93
CA TYR A 497 -39.52 10.73 -8.70
C TYR A 497 -40.87 10.88 -7.96
N GLU A 498 -41.47 12.09 -7.96
CA GLU A 498 -42.75 12.33 -7.25
C GLU A 498 -43.99 11.75 -7.97
N GLU A 499 -43.89 11.34 -9.25
CA GLU A 499 -45.04 10.84 -10.01
C GLU A 499 -45.06 9.31 -10.25
N ASN A 500 -43.92 8.59 -10.28
CA ASN A 500 -43.88 7.22 -10.82
C ASN A 500 -43.29 6.08 -9.95
N ASN A 501 -42.72 6.33 -8.76
CA ASN A 501 -42.16 5.29 -7.87
C ASN A 501 -41.17 4.31 -8.55
N VAL A 502 -40.30 4.81 -9.42
CA VAL A 502 -39.28 3.99 -10.11
C VAL A 502 -37.94 4.08 -9.39
N ARG A 503 -37.25 2.95 -9.19
CA ARG A 503 -35.89 2.87 -8.62
C ARG A 503 -35.09 1.80 -9.34
N LEU A 504 -33.81 2.08 -9.58
CA LEU A 504 -32.86 1.09 -10.09
C LEU A 504 -31.84 0.74 -9.01
N PHE A 505 -31.61 -0.54 -8.79
CA PHE A 505 -30.58 -1.05 -7.89
C PHE A 505 -29.59 -1.91 -8.68
N ARG A 506 -28.31 -1.76 -8.38
CA ARG A 506 -27.27 -2.71 -8.76
C ARG A 506 -27.04 -3.67 -7.60
N VAL A 507 -27.02 -4.97 -7.88
CA VAL A 507 -26.72 -5.99 -6.88
C VAL A 507 -25.24 -6.33 -6.98
N GLU A 508 -24.51 -6.08 -5.89
CA GLU A 508 -23.06 -6.23 -5.84
C GLU A 508 -22.68 -7.27 -4.78
N GLY A 509 -21.71 -8.12 -5.08
CA GLY A 509 -21.12 -9.05 -4.12
C GLY A 509 -20.47 -10.24 -4.80
N THR A 510 -19.63 -10.96 -4.07
CA THR A 510 -18.90 -12.12 -4.60
C THR A 510 -19.41 -13.44 -4.03
N GLU A 511 -20.05 -13.40 -2.88
CA GLU A 511 -20.42 -14.58 -2.10
C GLU A 511 -21.80 -14.41 -1.45
N LEU A 512 -22.70 -15.34 -1.80
CA LEU A 512 -24.05 -15.42 -1.26
C LEU A 512 -24.04 -15.48 0.27
N GLU A 513 -24.95 -14.74 0.90
CA GLU A 513 -25.10 -14.66 2.35
C GLU A 513 -23.89 -14.07 3.10
N VAL A 514 -22.91 -13.52 2.38
CA VAL A 514 -21.72 -12.90 2.96
C VAL A 514 -21.63 -11.43 2.57
N ASP A 515 -21.32 -11.09 1.32
CA ASP A 515 -21.00 -9.71 0.92
C ASP A 515 -21.99 -9.09 -0.08
N MET A 516 -23.07 -9.81 -0.40
CA MET A 516 -24.15 -9.32 -1.25
C MET A 516 -24.81 -8.06 -0.67
N ARG A 517 -25.08 -7.09 -1.52
CA ARG A 517 -25.82 -5.86 -1.19
C ARG A 517 -26.53 -5.31 -2.42
N ALA A 518 -27.60 -4.57 -2.20
CA ALA A 518 -28.25 -3.77 -3.24
C ALA A 518 -27.87 -2.30 -3.07
N VAL A 519 -27.36 -1.68 -4.13
CA VAL A 519 -27.00 -0.25 -4.13
C VAL A 519 -27.89 0.46 -5.13
N GLN A 520 -28.62 1.47 -4.68
CA GLN A 520 -29.41 2.30 -5.57
C GLN A 520 -28.49 3.06 -6.52
N VAL A 521 -28.82 3.04 -7.80
CA VAL A 521 -28.11 3.71 -8.89
C VAL A 521 -29.07 4.58 -9.68
N LYS A 522 -28.53 5.42 -10.56
CA LYS A 522 -29.35 6.27 -11.44
C LYS A 522 -30.16 5.38 -12.39
N GLU A 523 -31.44 5.72 -12.58
CA GLU A 523 -32.37 5.05 -13.49
C GLU A 523 -32.05 5.38 -14.96
N ASP A 524 -30.92 4.87 -15.46
CA ASP A 524 -30.37 5.19 -16.77
C ASP A 524 -29.77 3.93 -17.40
N ALA A 525 -30.19 3.61 -18.63
CA ALA A 525 -29.72 2.43 -19.35
C ALA A 525 -28.19 2.36 -19.54
N ASN A 526 -27.50 3.50 -19.48
CA ASN A 526 -26.04 3.55 -19.59
C ASN A 526 -25.32 3.02 -18.34
N VAL A 527 -26.04 2.83 -17.22
CA VAL A 527 -25.49 2.25 -15.99
C VAL A 527 -25.50 0.72 -16.03
N LEU A 528 -26.27 0.10 -16.94
CA LEU A 528 -26.33 -1.35 -17.06
C LEU A 528 -25.01 -1.92 -17.59
N GLU A 529 -24.35 -2.73 -16.76
CA GLU A 529 -23.11 -3.46 -17.04
C GLU A 529 -23.45 -4.94 -17.29
N ASP A 530 -22.81 -5.57 -18.28
CA ASP A 530 -23.15 -6.93 -18.73
C ASP A 530 -22.68 -8.03 -17.77
N ASP A 531 -21.76 -7.72 -16.87
CA ASP A 531 -21.26 -8.60 -15.80
C ASP A 531 -22.05 -8.51 -14.49
N ASP A 532 -23.08 -7.66 -14.41
CA ASP A 532 -23.83 -7.40 -13.17
C ASP A 532 -25.33 -7.75 -13.26
N VAL A 533 -25.99 -7.78 -12.10
CA VAL A 533 -27.46 -7.95 -11.97
C VAL A 533 -28.09 -6.67 -11.46
N PHE A 534 -29.18 -6.25 -12.10
CA PHE A 534 -29.91 -5.03 -11.76
C PHE A 534 -31.36 -5.32 -11.39
N VAL A 535 -31.90 -4.54 -10.47
CA VAL A 535 -33.30 -4.61 -10.05
C VAL A 535 -33.96 -3.27 -10.35
N LEU A 536 -34.88 -3.25 -11.30
CA LEU A 536 -35.71 -2.10 -11.62
C LEU A 536 -37.07 -2.26 -10.93
N GLU A 537 -37.25 -1.53 -9.83
CA GLU A 537 -38.52 -1.44 -9.14
C GLU A 537 -39.39 -0.37 -9.79
N THR A 538 -40.60 -0.72 -10.20
CA THR A 538 -41.63 0.23 -10.65
C THR A 538 -42.80 0.23 -9.68
N LYS A 539 -43.89 0.94 -10.03
CA LYS A 539 -45.11 0.94 -9.22
C LYS A 539 -45.72 -0.45 -9.04
N ASP A 540 -45.87 -1.22 -10.12
CA ASP A 540 -46.63 -2.47 -10.14
C ASP A 540 -45.74 -3.72 -10.39
N THR A 541 -44.58 -3.54 -11.00
CA THR A 541 -43.67 -4.62 -11.43
C THR A 541 -42.25 -4.37 -10.97
N VAL A 542 -41.51 -5.44 -10.67
CA VAL A 542 -40.08 -5.41 -10.38
C VAL A 542 -39.36 -6.28 -11.38
N TYR A 543 -38.51 -5.68 -12.21
CA TYR A 543 -37.70 -6.39 -13.17
C TYR A 543 -36.35 -6.76 -12.53
N VAL A 544 -35.97 -8.03 -12.62
CA VAL A 544 -34.63 -8.52 -12.29
C VAL A 544 -33.90 -8.75 -13.60
N TRP A 545 -33.05 -7.80 -13.98
CA TRP A 545 -32.29 -7.82 -15.22
C TRP A 545 -30.94 -8.50 -14.97
N ASN A 546 -30.68 -9.59 -15.70
CA ASN A 546 -29.45 -10.37 -15.62
C ASN A 546 -28.54 -10.01 -16.79
N GLY A 547 -27.38 -9.42 -16.49
CA GLY A 547 -26.31 -9.21 -17.45
C GLY A 547 -25.84 -10.54 -18.05
N LYS A 548 -25.40 -10.53 -19.30
CA LYS A 548 -25.00 -11.74 -20.04
C LYS A 548 -23.78 -12.45 -19.43
N GLU A 549 -22.92 -11.71 -18.75
CA GLU A 549 -21.71 -12.19 -18.06
C GLU A 549 -21.89 -12.28 -16.53
N SER A 550 -23.08 -11.97 -16.01
CA SER A 550 -23.39 -12.02 -14.57
C SER A 550 -23.28 -13.42 -13.97
N GLN A 551 -22.90 -13.49 -12.70
CA GLN A 551 -22.71 -14.75 -12.00
C GLN A 551 -24.03 -15.32 -11.47
N THR A 552 -24.16 -16.65 -11.45
CA THR A 552 -25.36 -17.31 -10.91
C THR A 552 -25.62 -16.95 -9.45
N SER A 553 -24.58 -16.75 -8.65
CA SER A 553 -24.69 -16.28 -7.27
C SER A 553 -25.32 -14.89 -7.17
N GLU A 554 -24.98 -13.97 -8.07
CA GLU A 554 -25.55 -12.62 -8.09
C GLU A 554 -27.02 -12.64 -8.49
N GLN A 555 -27.37 -13.48 -9.47
CA GLN A 555 -28.76 -13.68 -9.90
C GLN A 555 -29.63 -14.23 -8.77
N GLU A 556 -29.13 -15.25 -8.05
CA GLU A 556 -29.82 -15.81 -6.88
C GLU A 556 -29.94 -14.80 -5.73
N ALA A 557 -28.90 -14.01 -5.47
CA ALA A 557 -28.91 -12.98 -4.45
C ALA A 557 -29.93 -11.88 -4.76
N ALA A 558 -29.95 -11.41 -6.00
CA ALA A 558 -30.87 -10.38 -6.47
C ALA A 558 -32.32 -10.83 -6.32
N LEU A 559 -32.63 -12.06 -6.73
CA LEU A 559 -33.95 -12.64 -6.56
C LEU A 559 -34.35 -12.73 -5.08
N LYS A 560 -33.47 -13.25 -4.21
CA LYS A 560 -33.74 -13.35 -2.77
C LYS A 560 -33.93 -11.98 -2.12
N PHE A 561 -33.14 -10.98 -2.53
CA PHE A 561 -33.28 -9.60 -2.11
C PHE A 561 -34.66 -9.05 -2.49
N VAL A 562 -35.04 -9.19 -3.75
CA VAL A 562 -36.34 -8.73 -4.26
C VAL A 562 -37.48 -9.42 -3.53
N GLU A 563 -37.46 -10.74 -3.36
CA GLU A 563 -38.50 -11.48 -2.62
C GLU A 563 -38.63 -11.03 -1.16
N THR A 564 -37.54 -10.56 -0.54
CA THR A 564 -37.54 -10.10 0.85
C THR A 564 -38.14 -8.70 0.99
N VAL A 565 -37.82 -7.81 0.04
CA VAL A 565 -38.26 -6.40 0.05
C VAL A 565 -39.65 -6.23 -0.55
N VAL A 566 -39.99 -7.03 -1.56
CA VAL A 566 -41.16 -6.85 -2.42
C VAL A 566 -42.19 -7.94 -2.14
N LYS A 567 -43.27 -7.59 -1.43
CA LYS A 567 -44.31 -8.55 -1.03
C LYS A 567 -45.57 -8.54 -1.89
N GLU A 568 -45.79 -7.49 -2.69
CA GLU A 568 -47.08 -7.25 -3.36
C GLU A 568 -46.96 -6.91 -4.86
N LYS A 569 -45.75 -6.89 -5.44
CA LYS A 569 -45.52 -6.58 -6.86
C LYS A 569 -45.18 -7.83 -7.66
N GLU A 570 -45.46 -7.80 -8.96
CA GLU A 570 -45.04 -8.86 -9.89
C GLU A 570 -43.52 -8.82 -10.09
N ILE A 571 -42.86 -9.98 -9.98
CA ILE A 571 -41.41 -10.11 -10.21
C ILE A 571 -41.19 -10.72 -11.59
N VAL A 572 -40.45 -10.02 -12.45
CA VAL A 572 -40.16 -10.45 -13.83
C VAL A 572 -38.66 -10.55 -14.02
N THR A 573 -38.14 -11.74 -14.28
CA THR A 573 -36.73 -11.93 -14.63
C THR A 573 -36.54 -11.68 -16.12
N VAL A 574 -35.54 -10.87 -16.47
CA VAL A 574 -35.21 -10.45 -17.82
C VAL A 574 -33.73 -10.73 -18.06
N ASN A 575 -33.38 -11.41 -19.16
CA ASN A 575 -31.97 -11.59 -19.54
C ASN A 575 -31.56 -10.50 -20.53
N GLN A 576 -30.29 -10.12 -20.49
CA GLN A 576 -29.75 -9.14 -21.44
C GLN A 576 -29.98 -9.56 -22.89
N GLY A 577 -30.63 -8.69 -23.67
CA GLY A 577 -31.04 -8.92 -25.06
C GLY A 577 -32.49 -9.40 -25.24
N ASP A 578 -33.16 -9.80 -24.16
CA ASP A 578 -34.57 -10.23 -24.14
C ASP A 578 -35.47 -9.20 -23.41
N GLU A 579 -35.03 -7.95 -23.27
CA GLU A 579 -35.75 -6.93 -22.53
C GLU A 579 -37.05 -6.50 -23.24
N PRO A 580 -38.18 -6.36 -22.50
CA PRO A 580 -39.41 -5.83 -23.07
C PRO A 580 -39.28 -4.34 -23.38
N ASP A 581 -40.02 -3.84 -24.37
CA ASP A 581 -40.00 -2.42 -24.75
C ASP A 581 -40.29 -1.49 -23.55
N GLU A 582 -41.20 -1.90 -22.66
CA GLU A 582 -41.55 -1.18 -21.42
C GLU A 582 -40.34 -0.95 -20.50
N PHE A 583 -39.39 -1.89 -20.44
CA PHE A 583 -38.17 -1.74 -19.65
C PHE A 583 -37.31 -0.58 -20.16
N TRP A 584 -37.19 -0.44 -21.49
CA TRP A 584 -36.43 0.64 -22.12
C TRP A 584 -37.17 1.97 -22.12
N GLU A 585 -38.50 1.97 -22.19
CA GLU A 585 -39.30 3.19 -22.01
C GLU A 585 -39.05 3.84 -20.63
N ILE A 586 -38.74 3.03 -19.61
CA ILE A 586 -38.44 3.50 -18.25
C ILE A 586 -37.00 4.02 -18.13
N LEU A 587 -35.99 3.27 -18.61
CA LEU A 587 -34.58 3.59 -18.42
C LEU A 587 -33.96 4.47 -19.53
N GLY A 588 -34.68 4.69 -20.62
CA GLY A 588 -34.17 5.30 -21.85
C GLY A 588 -33.36 4.33 -22.71
N GLU A 589 -33.09 4.69 -23.97
CA GLU A 589 -32.23 3.88 -24.85
C GLU A 589 -30.76 4.02 -24.46
N LYS A 590 -30.01 2.90 -24.45
CA LYS A 590 -28.56 2.90 -24.25
C LYS A 590 -27.89 3.60 -25.44
N LEU A 591 -27.10 4.64 -25.19
CA LEU A 591 -26.34 5.32 -26.23
C LEU A 591 -25.21 4.38 -26.68
N ILE A 592 -25.25 4.00 -27.96
CA ILE A 592 -24.31 3.05 -28.60
C ILE A 592 -22.88 3.61 -28.63
#